data_AF-A0A815TER3-F1
#
_entry.id   AF-A0A815TER3-F1
#
_cell.length_a   1.000
_cell.length_b   1.000
_cell.length_c   1.000
_cell.angle_alpha   90.00
_cell.angle_beta   90.00
_cell.angle_gamma   90.00
#
_symmetry.space_group_name_H-M   'P 1'
#
loop_
_entity.id
_entity.type
_entity.pdbx_description
1 polymer ?
#
loop_
_entity_poly.entity_id
_entity_poly.type
_entity_poly.pdbx_seq_one_letter_code
_entity_poly.pdbx_strand_id
1 'polypeptide(L)' 'MKNPEIQASQRWIVQNCKKYPKCSCRIEKADGCDHMTCSKCRYEFCWSCLANYEAIRRHGNHQHDSRCKHYVRYHS' A
#
# COMPACT_ATOMS: atom_id res chain seq x y z
N MET A 1 -11.81 -10.56 32.88
CA MET A 1 -10.41 -11.00 32.70
C MET A 1 -9.98 -10.62 31.28
N LYS A 2 -9.17 -9.56 31.10
CA LYS A 2 -8.72 -9.12 29.77
C LYS A 2 -7.34 -9.72 29.50
N ASN A 3 -7.24 -10.62 28.52
CA ASN A 3 -6.01 -11.34 28.18
C ASN A 3 -4.93 -10.35 27.65
N PRO A 4 -3.74 -10.25 28.27
CA PRO A 4 -2.67 -9.30 27.89
C PRO A 4 -2.11 -9.50 26.47
N GLU A 5 -2.28 -10.69 25.89
CA GLU A 5 -1.69 -11.07 24.60
C GLU A 5 -2.32 -10.35 23.40
N ILE A 6 -3.59 -9.93 23.52
CA ILE A 6 -4.30 -9.21 22.45
C ILE A 6 -3.71 -7.80 22.25
N GLN A 7 -3.18 -7.20 23.31
CA GLN A 7 -2.71 -5.81 23.28
C GLN A 7 -1.34 -5.66 22.57
N ALA A 8 -0.49 -6.69 22.63
CA ALA A 8 0.75 -6.75 21.87
C ALA A 8 0.49 -6.85 20.36
N SER A 9 -0.52 -7.63 19.96
CA SER A 9 -0.95 -7.77 18.56
C SER A 9 -1.50 -6.47 17.98
N GLN A 10 -2.32 -5.73 18.73
CA GLN A 10 -2.88 -4.44 18.28
C GLN A 10 -1.83 -3.35 18.03
N ARG A 11 -0.82 -3.22 18.90
CA ARG A 11 0.23 -2.20 18.72
C ARG A 11 1.11 -2.51 17.50
N TRP A 12 1.40 -3.79 17.27
CA TRP A 12 2.18 -4.21 16.11
C TRP A 12 1.42 -4.00 14.78
N ILE A 13 0.12 -4.28 14.77
CA ILE A 13 -0.76 -4.01 13.62
C ILE A 13 -0.84 -2.50 13.34
N VAL A 14 -1.01 -1.65 14.35
CA VAL A 14 -1.11 -0.19 14.16
C VAL A 14 0.22 0.42 13.67
N GLN A 15 1.37 -0.07 14.13
CA GLN A 15 2.67 0.44 13.71
C GLN A 15 3.13 -0.10 12.34
N ASN A 16 2.72 -1.33 11.96
CA ASN A 16 3.11 -1.95 10.68
C ASN A 16 2.04 -1.88 9.58
N CYS A 17 0.77 -1.64 9.90
CA CYS A 17 -0.25 -1.21 8.93
C CYS A 17 0.04 0.24 8.55
N LYS A 18 1.00 0.43 7.64
CA LYS A 18 1.26 1.71 6.96
C LYS A 18 -0.05 2.21 6.32
N LYS A 19 -0.71 3.10 7.08
CA LYS A 19 -1.72 4.10 6.73
C LYS A 19 -2.11 4.11 5.24
N TYR A 20 -3.22 3.43 4.93
CA TYR A 20 -4.14 3.90 3.91
C TYR A 20 -5.47 4.24 4.62
N PRO A 21 -5.98 5.48 4.51
CA PRO A 21 -7.12 5.96 5.32
C PRO A 21 -8.47 5.30 4.97
N LYS A 22 -8.52 4.38 3.99
CA LYS A 22 -9.77 3.77 3.50
C LYS A 22 -9.95 2.30 3.86
N CYS A 23 -8.94 1.57 4.34
CA CYS A 23 -9.14 0.22 4.84
C CYS A 23 -8.11 -0.21 5.89
N SER A 24 -8.60 -0.78 6.98
CA SER A 24 -7.82 -1.45 8.03
C SER A 24 -7.52 -2.91 7.69
N CYS A 25 -7.30 -3.26 6.42
CA CYS A 25 -7.02 -4.63 6.05
C CYS A 25 -5.53 -4.96 6.13
N ARG A 26 -5.23 -6.16 6.64
CA ARG A 26 -3.91 -6.75 6.62
C ARG A 26 -3.57 -7.08 5.17
N ILE A 27 -2.51 -6.48 4.64
CA ILE A 27 -2.07 -6.67 3.26
C ILE A 27 -0.85 -7.59 3.31
N GLU A 28 -0.97 -8.76 2.71
CA GLU A 28 0.16 -9.69 2.55
C GLU A 28 0.83 -9.39 1.21
N LYS A 29 2.12 -9.07 1.26
CA LYS A 29 2.92 -8.79 0.08
C LYS A 29 3.04 -10.06 -0.75
N ALA A 30 2.52 -10.03 -1.98
CA ALA A 30 2.83 -11.07 -2.96
C ALA A 30 4.27 -10.88 -3.45
N ASP A 31 5.05 -11.96 -3.49
CA ASP A 31 6.44 -11.88 -3.93
C ASP A 31 6.53 -11.50 -5.43
N GLY A 32 7.50 -10.66 -5.78
CA GLY A 32 7.79 -10.29 -7.18
C GLY A 32 7.01 -9.13 -7.82
N CYS A 33 5.97 -8.56 -7.21
CA CYS A 33 5.22 -7.43 -7.81
C CYS A 33 4.93 -6.30 -6.80
N ASP A 34 5.18 -5.04 -7.20
CA ASP A 34 4.80 -3.88 -6.40
C ASP A 34 3.36 -3.42 -6.65
N HIS A 35 2.64 -3.99 -7.62
CA HIS A 35 1.22 -3.72 -7.77
C HIS A 35 0.44 -4.55 -6.75
N MET A 36 -0.23 -3.87 -5.82
CA MET A 36 -1.03 -4.51 -4.78
C MET A 36 -2.50 -4.12 -4.89
N THR A 37 -3.36 -5.13 -4.85
CA THR A 37 -4.81 -4.94 -4.78
C THR A 37 -5.29 -5.31 -3.39
N CYS A 38 -6.00 -4.39 -2.76
CA CYS A 38 -6.67 -4.65 -1.49
C CYS A 38 -7.83 -5.64 -1.69
N SER A 39 -7.86 -6.74 -0.95
CA SER A 39 -8.95 -7.73 -1.04
C SER A 39 -10.30 -7.22 -0.53
N LYS A 40 -10.33 -6.30 0.44
CA LYS A 40 -11.59 -5.79 1.01
C LYS A 40 -12.18 -4.62 0.23
N CYS A 41 -11.38 -3.61 -0.10
CA CYS A 41 -11.87 -2.40 -0.76
C CYS A 41 -11.51 -2.33 -2.24
N ARG A 42 -10.84 -3.36 -2.79
CA ARG A 42 -10.43 -3.46 -4.20
C ARG A 42 -9.50 -2.36 -4.69
N TYR A 43 -9.00 -1.53 -3.78
CA TYR A 43 -8.07 -0.45 -4.09
C TYR A 43 -6.72 -0.98 -4.55
N GLU A 44 -6.21 -0.44 -5.65
CA GLU A 44 -4.94 -0.83 -6.26
C GLU A 44 -3.88 0.23 -6.00
N PHE A 45 -2.71 -0.16 -5.50
CA PHE A 45 -1.61 0.76 -5.20
C PHE A 45 -0.24 0.15 -5.44
N CYS A 46 0.78 1.00 -5.50
CA CYS A 46 2.17 0.57 -5.54
C CYS A 46 2.69 0.28 -4.12
N TRP A 47 3.15 -0.92 -3.81
CA TRP A 47 3.74 -1.28 -2.53
C TRP A 47 4.95 -0.41 -2.16
N SER A 48 5.81 -0.12 -3.13
CA SER A 48 7.04 0.64 -2.90
C SER A 48 6.80 2.10 -2.51
N CYS A 49 5.77 2.75 -3.05
CA CYS A 49 5.53 4.19 -2.82
C CYS A 49 4.11 4.57 -2.37
N LEU A 50 3.22 3.59 -2.23
CA LEU A 50 1.80 3.74 -1.86
C LEU A 50 0.97 4.61 -2.82
N ALA A 51 1.49 4.88 -4.03
CA ALA A 51 0.79 5.64 -5.06
C ALA A 51 -0.40 4.87 -5.63
N ASN A 52 -1.44 5.60 -6.07
CA ASN A 52 -2.64 5.05 -6.67
C ASN A 52 -2.34 4.36 -8.00
N TYR A 53 -2.54 3.05 -8.08
CA TYR A 53 -2.25 2.30 -9.28
C TYR A 53 -3.25 2.59 -10.41
N GLU A 54 -4.47 3.00 -10.08
CA GLU A 54 -5.43 3.44 -11.10
C GLU A 54 -4.95 4.72 -11.81
N ALA A 55 -4.39 5.67 -11.07
CA ALA A 55 -3.80 6.88 -11.65
C ALA A 55 -2.57 6.54 -12.50
N ILE A 56 -1.69 5.66 -11.99
CA ILE A 56 -0.52 5.16 -12.74
C ILE A 56 -0.96 4.48 -14.05
N ARG A 57 -2.01 3.65 -14.01
CA ARG A 57 -2.55 2.98 -15.20
C ARG A 57 -3.12 3.96 -16.23
N ARG A 58 -3.79 5.03 -15.77
CA ARG A 58 -4.46 6.01 -16.64
C ARG A 58 -3.51 7.06 -17.22
N HIS A 59 -2.53 7.51 -16.45
CA HIS A 59 -1.66 8.64 -16.82
C HIS A 59 -0.20 8.22 -17.03
N GLY A 60 0.22 7.08 -16.50
CA GLY A 60 1.56 6.52 -16.66
C GLY A 60 2.44 6.64 -15.41
N ASN A 61 3.67 6.18 -15.55
CA ASN A 61 4.62 5.97 -14.46
C ASN A 61 5.08 7.26 -13.74
N HIS A 62 4.79 8.45 -14.29
CA HIS A 62 5.05 9.72 -13.61
C HIS A 62 4.10 9.97 -12.42
N GLN A 63 3.08 9.14 -12.22
CA GLN A 63 2.17 9.18 -11.07
C GLN A 63 2.70 8.41 -9.85
N HIS A 64 3.85 7.73 -9.94
CA HIS A 64 4.54 7.23 -8.76
C HIS A 64 5.15 8.40 -7.94
N ASP A 65 5.41 8.20 -6.64
CA ASP A 65 6.27 9.12 -5.87
C ASP A 65 7.65 9.21 -6.56
N SER A 66 8.22 10.41 -6.63
CA SER A 66 9.54 10.66 -7.25
C SER A 66 10.69 9.76 -6.75
N ARG A 67 10.56 9.19 -5.54
CA ARG A 67 11.54 8.27 -4.93
C ARG A 67 11.23 6.80 -5.20
N CYS A 68 10.14 6.51 -5.88
CA CYS A 68 9.79 5.15 -6.28
C CYS A 68 10.72 4.70 -7.41
N LYS A 69 11.18 3.45 -7.35
CA LYS A 69 11.96 2.83 -8.44
C LYS A 69 11.22 2.76 -9.78
N HIS A 70 9.89 2.88 -9.76
CA HIS A 70 9.04 2.87 -10.96
C HIS A 70 8.73 4.28 -11.49
N TYR A 71 9.13 5.34 -10.77
CA TYR A 71 8.91 6.70 -11.23
C TYR A 71 9.77 7.03 -12.44
N VAL A 72 9.14 7.52 -13.50
CA VAL A 72 9.80 8.13 -14.66
C VAL A 72 9.19 9.49 -14.89
N ARG A 73 10.01 10.48 -15.27
CA ARG A 73 9.50 11.80 -15.63
C ARG A 73 8.63 11.70 -16.88
N TYR A 74 7.57 12.49 -16.92
CA TYR A 74 6.77 12.63 -18.13
C TYR A 74 7.62 13.35 -19.18
N HIS A 75 7.85 12.69 -20.31
CA HIS A 75 8.48 13.30 -21.48
C HIS A 75 7.36 13.73 -22.41
N SER A 76 7.20 15.06 -22.58
CA SER A 76 6.25 15.71 -23.48
C SER A 76 6.58 15.47 -24.94
#